data_AF-A0A0W8DFK2-F1
#
_entry.id   AF-A0A0W8DFK2-F1
#
_cell.length_a   1.000
_cell.length_b   1.000
_cell.length_c   1.000
_cell.angle_alpha   90.00
_cell.angle_beta   90.00
_cell.angle_gamma   90.00
#
_symmetry.space_group_name_H-M   'P 1'
#
loop_
_entity.id
_entity.type
_entity.pdbx_description
1 polymer ?
#
loop_
_entity_poly.entity_id
_entity_poly.type
_entity_poly.pdbx_seq_one_letter_code
_entity_poly.pdbx_strand_id
1 'polypeptide(L)'
;MTVASVFTLLLAFLVVQVSASGSGSLDDSVEFQTEMTTSPSASSTSSSSSTEVTLAPINTPSSTSTTFQLVDNVDCNSTVSSMIYVIYNKNRALFDLCVSDAQYQIFPFLGTEPSAAQVQSMATSTSCDVVFTGVLLADFPQCTISGFPLKAAVETLLKIHVDITYGYAPSPSADRFQEMMSWRRYVNLAKEADVPYDSGSELYAEYEENLNVARSNSSIRVLSNYQIEYKLASGSWYDADGDDFATIGSGSEGDTVGKVSTGDGNSEASDSEASNVEENSSAALSAVNGIVVTAASLLLGTLLVTA
;
A
#
# COMPACT_ATOMS: atom_id res chain seq x y z
N MET A 1 -0.39 48.63 -50.02
CA MET A 1 0.94 48.38 -50.61
C MET A 1 1.53 47.20 -49.83
N THR A 2 1.29 45.93 -50.23
CA THR A 2 2.09 45.11 -51.18
C THR A 2 3.55 45.01 -50.70
N VAL A 3 4.20 43.87 -50.45
CA VAL A 3 4.23 42.50 -51.02
C VAL A 3 4.92 41.61 -49.94
N ALA A 4 4.38 40.50 -49.42
CA ALA A 4 4.28 39.11 -49.92
C ALA A 4 5.59 38.28 -50.04
N SER A 5 5.44 36.98 -49.73
CA SER A 5 6.28 35.77 -49.96
C SER A 5 6.87 35.14 -48.67
N VAL A 6 6.28 34.14 -48.00
CA VAL A 6 5.64 32.84 -48.37
C VAL A 6 6.67 31.72 -48.64
N PHE A 7 6.74 30.69 -47.78
CA PHE A 7 6.32 29.28 -48.03
C PHE A 7 6.82 28.36 -46.87
N THR A 8 5.96 27.85 -45.95
CA THR A 8 5.25 26.53 -45.90
C THR A 8 6.22 25.34 -45.67
N LEU A 9 6.04 24.40 -44.72
CA LEU A 9 4.93 23.42 -44.64
C LEU A 9 4.93 22.59 -43.31
N LEU A 10 3.76 22.57 -42.66
CA LEU A 10 3.01 21.56 -41.85
C LEU A 10 3.71 20.55 -40.89
N LEU A 11 3.26 20.33 -39.62
CA LEU A 11 1.98 19.75 -39.10
C LEU A 11 1.73 18.30 -39.60
N ALA A 12 1.26 17.28 -38.86
CA ALA A 12 0.69 17.12 -37.54
C ALA A 12 0.66 15.62 -37.16
N PHE A 13 0.32 15.35 -35.90
CA PHE A 13 -0.06 14.11 -35.24
C PHE A 13 -1.08 13.18 -35.94
N LEU A 14 -0.97 11.86 -35.68
CA LEU A 14 -1.95 10.94 -35.05
C LEU A 14 -1.57 9.47 -35.40
N VAL A 15 -1.16 8.64 -34.43
CA VAL A 15 -1.93 7.60 -33.68
C VAL A 15 -2.53 6.49 -34.56
N VAL A 16 -2.32 5.23 -34.13
CA VAL A 16 -3.20 4.03 -34.14
C VAL A 16 -2.41 2.74 -34.42
N GLN A 17 -2.14 2.00 -33.33
CA GLN A 17 -2.53 0.60 -33.02
C GLN A 17 -2.27 -0.57 -33.99
N VAL A 18 -2.35 -1.78 -33.38
CA VAL A 18 -2.50 -3.16 -33.91
C VAL A 18 -1.21 -3.98 -33.72
N SER A 19 -1.13 -4.87 -32.70
CA SER A 19 -1.72 -6.23 -32.58
C SER A 19 -1.23 -7.15 -33.71
N ALA A 20 -0.86 -8.43 -33.56
CA ALA A 20 -1.11 -9.41 -32.53
C ALA A 20 -0.16 -10.62 -32.72
N SER A 21 -0.13 -11.47 -31.70
CA SER A 21 -0.15 -12.94 -31.78
C SER A 21 1.05 -13.71 -32.33
N GLY A 22 1.69 -14.46 -31.42
CA GLY A 22 2.34 -15.74 -31.71
C GLY A 22 1.86 -16.79 -30.72
N SER A 23 0.84 -17.58 -31.10
CA SER A 23 0.49 -18.84 -30.46
C SER A 23 -0.07 -19.79 -31.53
N GLY A 24 0.24 -21.08 -31.42
CA GLY A 24 -0.14 -22.16 -32.36
C GLY A 24 1.07 -22.74 -33.08
N SER A 25 1.72 -23.79 -32.55
CA SER A 25 1.33 -25.21 -32.62
C SER A 25 1.37 -25.81 -34.03
N LEU A 26 2.37 -26.69 -34.21
CA LEU A 26 2.35 -27.98 -34.90
C LEU A 26 1.52 -28.10 -36.19
N ASP A 27 2.21 -28.12 -37.32
CA ASP A 27 2.17 -29.24 -38.29
C ASP A 27 3.18 -28.94 -39.39
N ASP A 28 4.33 -29.62 -39.37
CA ASP A 28 5.12 -29.81 -40.58
C ASP A 28 5.22 -31.31 -40.84
N SER A 29 4.37 -31.76 -41.74
CA SER A 29 4.50 -33.05 -42.41
C SER A 29 5.26 -32.80 -43.70
N VAL A 30 6.55 -33.13 -43.72
CA VAL A 30 7.26 -33.44 -44.97
C VAL A 30 8.02 -34.74 -44.80
N GLU A 31 7.39 -35.79 -45.30
CA GLU A 31 7.97 -36.82 -46.16
C GLU A 31 9.49 -37.05 -46.02
N PHE A 32 9.85 -38.12 -45.31
CA PHE A 32 11.15 -38.76 -45.46
C PHE A 32 10.98 -40.02 -46.30
N GLN A 33 11.65 -40.07 -47.46
CA GLN A 33 11.98 -41.33 -48.12
C GLN A 33 13.04 -42.06 -47.31
N THR A 34 12.65 -43.25 -46.87
CA THR A 34 13.39 -44.41 -46.39
C THR A 34 14.86 -44.51 -46.83
N GLU A 35 15.79 -44.75 -45.88
CA GLU A 35 16.61 -45.97 -45.85
C GLU A 35 17.38 -46.19 -44.54
N MET A 36 17.68 -47.47 -44.29
CA MET A 36 17.99 -48.19 -43.05
C MET A 36 19.30 -47.80 -42.33
N THR A 37 19.36 -48.02 -40.99
CA THR A 37 20.26 -49.00 -40.29
C THR A 37 20.53 -48.66 -38.81
N THR A 38 20.20 -49.63 -37.93
CA THR A 38 20.56 -49.92 -36.51
C THR A 38 21.45 -48.97 -35.66
N SER A 39 21.00 -48.59 -34.44
CA SER A 39 21.47 -49.01 -33.09
C SER A 39 20.90 -48.12 -31.96
N PRO A 40 20.63 -48.62 -30.72
CA PRO A 40 19.97 -47.85 -29.67
C PRO A 40 20.97 -47.07 -28.80
N SER A 41 20.78 -45.76 -28.64
CA SER A 41 21.39 -44.99 -27.54
C SER A 41 20.28 -44.46 -26.64
N ALA A 42 20.27 -44.96 -25.41
CA ALA A 42 19.42 -44.48 -24.34
C ALA A 42 19.89 -43.08 -23.93
N SER A 43 19.09 -42.07 -24.29
CA SER A 43 19.22 -40.72 -23.76
C SER A 43 18.20 -40.57 -22.64
N SER A 44 18.69 -40.65 -21.40
CA SER A 44 17.93 -40.38 -20.18
C SER A 44 17.38 -38.96 -20.20
N THR A 45 16.07 -38.83 -20.46
CA THR A 45 15.31 -37.61 -20.20
C THR A 45 15.35 -37.34 -18.71
N SER A 46 16.20 -36.39 -18.31
CA SER A 46 16.17 -35.81 -16.97
C SER A 46 14.96 -34.88 -16.93
N SER A 47 13.82 -35.41 -16.50
CA SER A 47 12.63 -34.62 -16.22
C SER A 47 12.93 -33.75 -14.99
N SER A 48 13.29 -32.49 -15.22
CA SER A 48 13.24 -31.46 -14.19
C SER A 48 11.76 -31.23 -13.84
N SER A 49 11.27 -31.90 -12.81
CA SER A 49 9.98 -31.60 -12.22
C SER A 49 10.09 -30.26 -11.47
N SER A 50 9.73 -29.16 -12.12
CA SER A 50 9.37 -27.94 -11.40
C SER A 50 8.09 -28.23 -10.63
N THR A 51 8.19 -28.40 -9.32
CA THR A 51 7.02 -28.48 -8.44
C THR A 51 6.31 -27.12 -8.50
N GLU A 52 5.22 -27.05 -9.25
CA GLU A 52 4.37 -25.87 -9.31
C GLU A 52 3.75 -25.65 -7.92
N VAL A 53 4.05 -24.51 -7.29
CA VAL A 53 3.47 -24.16 -5.99
C VAL A 53 1.99 -23.90 -6.20
N THR A 54 1.14 -24.78 -5.69
CA THR A 54 -0.31 -24.62 -5.74
C THR A 54 -0.73 -23.68 -4.62
N LEU A 55 -1.32 -22.53 -4.96
CA LEU A 55 -1.82 -21.56 -3.98
C LEU A 55 -3.10 -22.08 -3.32
N ALA A 56 -3.24 -21.84 -2.02
CA ALA A 56 -4.45 -22.21 -1.27
C ALA A 56 -5.73 -21.60 -1.89
N PRO A 57 -6.86 -22.32 -1.93
CA PRO A 57 -8.12 -21.77 -2.44
C PRO A 57 -8.61 -20.54 -1.65
N ILE A 58 -9.30 -19.61 -2.31
CA ILE A 58 -10.02 -18.50 -1.66
C ILE A 58 -11.51 -18.84 -1.62
N ASN A 59 -12.04 -18.98 -0.40
CA ASN A 59 -13.47 -19.14 -0.20
C ASN A 59 -14.17 -17.78 -0.28
N THR A 60 -15.45 -17.77 -0.66
CA THR A 60 -16.26 -16.54 -0.65
C THR A 60 -17.28 -16.60 0.49
N PRO A 61 -17.47 -15.51 1.23
CA PRO A 61 -18.48 -15.47 2.28
C PRO A 61 -19.90 -15.45 1.69
N SER A 62 -20.87 -15.90 2.47
CA SER A 62 -22.30 -15.81 2.13
C SER A 62 -23.12 -15.52 3.38
N SER A 63 -24.21 -14.76 3.25
CA SER A 63 -25.10 -14.42 4.38
C SER A 63 -25.78 -15.64 5.01
N THR A 64 -25.81 -16.78 4.32
CA THR A 64 -26.42 -18.04 4.79
C THR A 64 -25.39 -19.13 5.12
N SER A 65 -24.09 -18.84 4.99
CA SER A 65 -23.04 -19.82 5.25
C SER A 65 -22.95 -20.15 6.74
N THR A 66 -22.74 -21.42 7.06
CA THR A 66 -22.50 -21.86 8.45
C THR A 66 -21.01 -21.84 8.81
N THR A 67 -20.12 -21.63 7.84
CA THR A 67 -18.67 -21.67 8.03
C THR A 67 -17.98 -20.36 7.66
N PHE A 68 -18.59 -19.50 6.85
CA PHE A 68 -18.03 -18.19 6.49
C PHE A 68 -19.13 -17.19 6.14
N GLN A 69 -19.62 -16.49 7.16
CA GLN A 69 -20.71 -15.53 7.04
C GLN A 69 -20.24 -14.20 6.48
N LEU A 70 -21.03 -13.64 5.57
CA LEU A 70 -20.84 -12.29 5.07
C LEU A 70 -21.33 -11.28 6.12
N VAL A 71 -20.44 -10.40 6.54
CA VAL A 71 -20.74 -9.23 7.36
C VAL A 71 -20.54 -7.98 6.51
N ASP A 72 -21.46 -7.02 6.64
CA ASP A 72 -21.41 -5.78 5.88
C ASP A 72 -20.14 -4.98 6.19
N ASN A 73 -19.63 -4.31 5.17
CA ASN A 73 -18.48 -3.42 5.32
C ASN A 73 -18.85 -2.20 6.16
N VAL A 74 -17.95 -1.80 7.05
CA VAL A 74 -18.15 -0.66 7.96
C VAL A 74 -17.09 0.39 7.69
N ASP A 75 -17.50 1.65 7.57
CA ASP A 75 -16.56 2.77 7.49
C ASP A 75 -15.93 3.05 8.87
N CYS A 76 -14.66 3.42 8.88
CA CYS A 76 -13.98 3.74 10.13
C CYS A 76 -14.65 4.93 10.82
N ASN A 77 -15.04 4.75 12.09
CA ASN A 77 -15.55 5.86 12.89
C ASN A 77 -14.47 6.94 13.11
N SER A 78 -14.87 8.11 13.62
CA SER A 78 -13.94 9.24 13.80
C SER A 78 -12.76 8.94 14.73
N THR A 79 -12.95 8.06 15.73
CA THR A 79 -11.89 7.68 16.68
C THR A 79 -10.83 6.83 15.98
N VAL A 80 -11.26 5.76 15.30
CA VAL A 80 -10.36 4.86 14.56
C VAL A 80 -9.67 5.60 13.43
N SER A 81 -10.40 6.41 12.68
CA SER A 81 -9.83 7.25 11.61
C SER A 81 -8.77 8.19 12.15
N SER A 82 -9.02 8.86 13.28
CA SER A 82 -8.04 9.75 13.91
C SER A 82 -6.78 8.99 14.33
N MET A 83 -6.92 7.79 14.90
CA MET A 83 -5.77 6.95 15.28
C MET A 83 -4.93 6.56 14.07
N ILE A 84 -5.57 6.17 12.96
CA ILE A 84 -4.88 5.83 11.70
C ILE A 84 -4.12 7.06 11.14
N TYR A 85 -4.71 8.25 11.19
CA TYR A 85 -4.00 9.46 10.77
C TYR A 85 -2.87 9.86 11.73
N VAL A 86 -2.99 9.59 13.03
CA VAL A 86 -1.92 9.84 14.00
C VAL A 86 -0.71 8.95 13.72
N ILE A 87 -0.90 7.64 13.51
CA ILE A 87 0.20 6.75 13.14
C ILE A 87 0.84 7.16 11.81
N TYR A 88 0.03 7.52 10.81
CA TYR A 88 0.58 7.99 9.54
C TYR A 88 1.39 9.28 9.68
N ASN A 89 0.85 10.30 10.36
CA ASN A 89 1.52 11.61 10.47
C ASN A 89 2.80 11.54 11.30
N LYS A 90 2.82 10.73 12.37
CA LYS A 90 4.01 10.56 13.20
C LYS A 90 5.13 9.77 12.54
N ASN A 91 4.79 8.94 11.55
CA ASN A 91 5.73 8.08 10.86
C ASN A 91 5.85 8.44 9.39
N ARG A 92 5.55 9.70 9.02
CA ARG A 92 5.42 10.16 7.64
C ARG A 92 6.65 9.81 6.79
N ALA A 93 7.85 9.97 7.33
CA ALA A 93 9.09 9.62 6.63
C ALA A 93 9.19 8.12 6.30
N LEU A 94 8.74 7.23 7.19
CA LEU A 94 8.69 5.78 6.91
C LEU A 94 7.67 5.46 5.81
N PHE A 95 6.49 6.09 5.86
CA PHE A 95 5.48 5.95 4.81
C PHE A 95 6.03 6.44 3.46
N ASP A 96 6.68 7.60 3.42
CA ASP A 96 7.24 8.17 2.20
C ASP A 96 8.38 7.30 1.62
N LEU A 97 9.19 6.70 2.49
CA LEU A 97 10.22 5.74 2.07
C LEU A 97 9.59 4.46 1.50
N CYS A 98 8.56 3.91 2.14
CA CYS A 98 7.82 2.77 1.57
C CYS A 98 7.19 3.12 0.21
N VAL A 99 6.63 4.32 0.06
CA VAL A 99 6.11 4.81 -1.23
C VAL A 99 7.23 4.88 -2.27
N SER A 100 8.40 5.38 -1.89
CA SER A 100 9.57 5.46 -2.77
C SER A 100 10.07 4.08 -3.19
N ASP A 101 10.18 3.12 -2.27
CA ASP A 101 10.66 1.77 -2.57
C ASP A 101 9.66 0.98 -3.42
N ALA A 102 8.38 1.09 -3.08
CA ALA A 102 7.31 0.34 -3.73
C ALA A 102 6.78 1.01 -4.99
N GLN A 103 7.09 2.29 -5.20
CA GLN A 103 6.45 3.14 -6.21
C GLN A 103 4.91 3.11 -6.10
N TYR A 104 4.38 3.01 -4.87
CA TYR A 104 2.95 2.90 -4.60
C TYR A 104 2.57 3.43 -3.22
N GLN A 105 1.46 4.18 -3.15
CA GLN A 105 0.92 4.74 -1.91
C GLN A 105 -0.30 3.96 -1.43
N ILE A 106 -0.08 3.07 -0.46
CA ILE A 106 -1.15 2.30 0.18
C ILE A 106 -2.03 3.16 1.09
N PHE A 107 -1.44 4.19 1.73
CA PHE A 107 -2.14 5.11 2.62
C PHE A 107 -1.53 6.51 2.60
N PRO A 108 -2.33 7.58 2.52
CA PRO A 108 -3.77 7.58 2.23
C PRO A 108 -4.05 7.02 0.83
N PHE A 109 -5.11 6.23 0.70
CA PHE A 109 -5.43 5.58 -0.58
C PHE A 109 -5.86 6.62 -1.62
N LEU A 110 -5.27 6.53 -2.82
CA LEU A 110 -5.50 7.48 -3.92
C LEU A 110 -6.54 6.99 -4.94
N GLY A 111 -7.22 5.88 -4.68
CA GLY A 111 -8.27 5.33 -5.56
C GLY A 111 -7.76 4.39 -6.65
N THR A 112 -6.47 4.07 -6.70
CA THR A 112 -5.89 3.13 -7.66
C THR A 112 -5.28 1.95 -6.95
N GLU A 113 -5.68 0.75 -7.35
CA GLU A 113 -5.16 -0.52 -6.83
C GLU A 113 -3.71 -0.78 -7.28
N PRO A 114 -2.90 -1.50 -6.49
CA PRO A 114 -1.50 -1.76 -6.86
C PRO A 114 -1.42 -2.80 -7.99
N SER A 115 -0.44 -2.61 -8.88
CA SER A 115 -0.03 -3.63 -9.84
C SER A 115 0.72 -4.79 -9.16
N ALA A 116 0.87 -5.93 -9.84
CA ALA A 116 1.62 -7.07 -9.31
C ALA A 116 3.08 -6.71 -8.94
N ALA A 117 3.73 -5.87 -9.75
CA ALA A 117 5.08 -5.39 -9.47
C ALA A 117 5.13 -4.51 -8.20
N GLN A 118 4.14 -3.64 -8.00
CA GLN A 118 4.05 -2.82 -6.79
C GLN A 118 3.73 -3.66 -5.55
N VAL A 119 2.90 -4.70 -5.66
CA VAL A 119 2.66 -5.67 -4.58
C VAL A 119 3.96 -6.36 -4.19
N GLN A 120 4.73 -6.85 -5.17
CA GLN A 120 6.03 -7.45 -4.91
C GLN A 120 6.97 -6.46 -4.23
N SER A 121 7.11 -5.25 -4.76
CA SER A 121 8.01 -4.24 -4.18
C SER A 121 7.61 -3.84 -2.76
N MET A 122 6.31 -3.70 -2.48
CA MET A 122 5.80 -3.48 -1.12
C MET A 122 6.14 -4.65 -0.19
N ALA A 123 6.00 -5.90 -0.66
CA ALA A 123 6.25 -7.09 0.14
C ALA A 123 7.75 -7.36 0.37
N THR A 124 8.64 -6.89 -0.50
CA THR A 124 10.09 -7.10 -0.36
C THR A 124 10.86 -5.91 0.21
N SER A 125 10.23 -4.74 0.30
CA SER A 125 10.86 -3.54 0.86
C SER A 125 10.92 -3.61 2.38
N THR A 126 12.11 -3.34 2.94
CA THR A 126 12.30 -3.24 4.38
C THR A 126 11.54 -2.06 4.99
N SER A 127 11.46 -0.92 4.29
CA SER A 127 10.72 0.23 4.81
C SER A 127 9.22 -0.05 4.86
N CYS A 128 8.69 -0.76 3.86
CA CYS A 128 7.31 -1.21 3.86
C CYS A 128 7.02 -2.26 4.94
N ASP A 129 7.91 -3.24 5.17
CA ASP A 129 7.78 -4.18 6.29
C ASP A 129 7.70 -3.47 7.64
N VAL A 130 8.55 -2.46 7.87
CA VAL A 130 8.50 -1.63 9.10
C VAL A 130 7.16 -0.92 9.25
N VAL A 131 6.67 -0.27 8.20
CA VAL A 131 5.38 0.44 8.21
C VAL A 131 4.23 -0.53 8.46
N PHE A 132 4.18 -1.65 7.72
CA PHE A 132 3.07 -2.59 7.77
C PHE A 132 3.04 -3.34 9.09
N THR A 133 4.19 -3.80 9.59
CA THR A 133 4.28 -4.39 10.93
C THR A 133 3.87 -3.38 11.99
N GLY A 134 4.27 -2.10 11.86
CA GLY A 134 3.79 -1.04 12.74
C GLY A 134 2.27 -0.87 12.73
N VAL A 135 1.64 -0.88 11.55
CA VAL A 135 0.17 -0.83 11.45
C VAL A 135 -0.49 -2.09 12.02
N LEU A 136 0.11 -3.27 11.83
CA LEU A 136 -0.38 -4.53 12.41
C LEU A 136 -0.34 -4.49 13.94
N LEU A 137 0.75 -3.98 14.53
CA LEU A 137 0.94 -3.88 15.97
C LEU A 137 0.06 -2.81 16.63
N ALA A 138 -0.40 -1.82 15.87
CA ALA A 138 -1.37 -0.84 16.35
C ALA A 138 -2.80 -1.39 16.47
N ASP A 139 -3.06 -2.58 15.89
CA ASP A 139 -4.29 -3.38 16.02
C ASP A 139 -5.61 -2.60 15.91
N PHE A 140 -5.73 -1.79 14.86
CA PHE A 140 -7.00 -1.12 14.55
C PHE A 140 -8.08 -2.15 14.19
N PRO A 141 -9.37 -1.90 14.47
CA PRO A 141 -10.46 -2.77 14.02
C PRO A 141 -10.58 -2.76 12.48
N GLN A 142 -11.21 -3.78 11.93
CA GLN A 142 -11.48 -3.87 10.51
C GLN A 142 -12.55 -2.85 10.12
N CYS A 143 -12.16 -1.87 9.34
CA CYS A 143 -13.04 -0.89 8.75
C CYS A 143 -12.45 -0.36 7.44
N THR A 144 -13.25 0.40 6.71
CA THR A 144 -12.84 1.08 5.48
C THR A 144 -12.52 2.53 5.78
N ILE A 145 -11.30 2.96 5.45
CA ILE A 145 -10.87 4.36 5.55
C ILE A 145 -10.65 4.90 4.14
N SER A 146 -11.37 5.97 3.79
CA SER A 146 -11.31 6.59 2.46
C SER A 146 -11.53 5.58 1.31
N GLY A 147 -12.43 4.62 1.50
CA GLY A 147 -12.73 3.57 0.51
C GLY A 147 -11.74 2.39 0.50
N PHE A 148 -10.77 2.32 1.42
CA PHE A 148 -9.74 1.28 1.45
C PHE A 148 -9.71 0.48 2.77
N PRO A 149 -9.65 -0.87 2.75
CA PRO A 149 -9.58 -1.70 3.94
C PRO A 149 -8.14 -1.86 4.45
N LEU A 150 -7.58 -0.80 5.04
CA LEU A 150 -6.16 -0.71 5.43
C LEU A 150 -5.66 -1.91 6.23
N LYS A 151 -6.42 -2.38 7.24
CA LYS A 151 -6.05 -3.56 8.05
C LYS A 151 -5.82 -4.80 7.18
N ALA A 152 -6.81 -5.16 6.37
CA ALA A 152 -6.73 -6.33 5.50
C ALA A 152 -5.62 -6.23 4.45
N ALA A 153 -5.39 -5.02 3.92
CA ALA A 153 -4.31 -4.77 2.96
C ALA A 153 -2.93 -4.99 3.60
N VAL A 154 -2.70 -4.39 4.78
CA VAL A 154 -1.45 -4.57 5.54
C VAL A 154 -1.23 -6.01 5.93
N GLU A 155 -2.25 -6.69 6.45
CA GLU A 155 -2.16 -8.11 6.80
C GLU A 155 -1.85 -8.98 5.57
N THR A 156 -2.42 -8.66 4.41
CA THR A 156 -2.14 -9.38 3.16
C THR A 156 -0.72 -9.14 2.67
N LEU A 157 -0.22 -7.91 2.75
CA LEU A 157 1.16 -7.57 2.37
C LEU A 157 2.19 -8.25 3.30
N LEU A 158 1.92 -8.31 4.61
CA LEU A 158 2.78 -9.03 5.56
C LEU A 158 2.75 -10.54 5.35
N LYS A 159 1.58 -11.11 5.02
CA LYS A 159 1.48 -12.53 4.64
C LYS A 159 2.38 -12.83 3.44
N ILE A 160 2.30 -12.00 2.39
CA ILE A 160 3.12 -12.14 1.17
C ILE A 160 4.60 -11.90 1.46
N HIS A 161 4.94 -10.93 2.31
CA HIS A 161 6.32 -10.67 2.74
C HIS A 161 6.96 -11.94 3.33
N VAL A 162 6.25 -12.60 4.26
CA VAL A 162 6.73 -13.84 4.88
C VAL A 162 6.81 -14.97 3.85
N ASP A 163 5.81 -15.12 2.99
CA ASP A 163 5.84 -16.14 1.92
C ASP A 163 7.08 -16.02 1.03
N ILE A 164 7.40 -14.80 0.59
CA ILE A 164 8.56 -14.52 -0.27
C ILE A 164 9.85 -14.75 0.51
N THR A 165 9.93 -14.26 1.74
CA THR A 165 11.14 -14.32 2.58
C THR A 165 11.54 -15.76 2.89
N TYR A 166 10.57 -16.62 3.18
CA TYR A 166 10.81 -18.04 3.50
C TYR A 166 10.67 -18.97 2.29
N GLY A 167 10.32 -18.44 1.11
CA GLY A 167 10.18 -19.21 -0.12
C GLY A 167 8.96 -20.14 -0.14
N TYR A 168 7.91 -19.82 0.61
CA TYR A 168 6.66 -20.59 0.65
C TYR A 168 5.81 -20.37 -0.60
N ALA A 169 5.75 -19.12 -1.08
CA ALA A 169 5.04 -18.77 -2.30
C ALA A 169 5.68 -17.53 -2.98
N PRO A 170 5.61 -17.43 -4.31
CA PRO A 170 6.01 -16.21 -5.02
C PRO A 170 5.01 -15.07 -4.79
N SER A 171 5.41 -13.85 -5.15
CA SER A 171 4.47 -12.72 -5.18
C SER A 171 3.26 -13.02 -6.07
N PRO A 172 2.03 -12.75 -5.61
CA PRO A 172 0.82 -13.03 -6.38
C PRO A 172 0.63 -12.05 -7.56
N SER A 173 -0.32 -12.36 -8.45
CA SER A 173 -0.84 -11.39 -9.40
C SER A 173 -1.63 -10.27 -8.70
N ALA A 174 -1.90 -9.16 -9.40
CA ALA A 174 -2.71 -8.06 -8.87
C ALA A 174 -4.13 -8.53 -8.49
N ASP A 175 -4.78 -9.30 -9.37
CA ASP A 175 -6.12 -9.86 -9.12
C ASP A 175 -6.11 -10.79 -7.90
N ARG A 176 -5.08 -11.64 -7.79
CA ARG A 176 -4.98 -12.54 -6.65
C ARG A 176 -4.74 -11.79 -5.34
N PHE A 177 -3.93 -10.72 -5.37
CA PHE A 177 -3.76 -9.83 -4.21
C PHE A 177 -5.10 -9.18 -3.80
N GLN A 178 -5.90 -8.70 -4.76
CA GLN A 178 -7.23 -8.13 -4.51
C GLN A 178 -8.19 -9.13 -3.88
N GLU A 179 -8.21 -10.37 -4.38
CA GLU A 179 -9.02 -11.45 -3.81
C GLU A 179 -8.60 -11.78 -2.38
N MET A 180 -7.29 -11.89 -2.13
CA MET A 180 -6.73 -12.17 -0.80
C MET A 180 -7.04 -11.05 0.20
N MET A 181 -6.86 -9.78 -0.20
CA MET A 181 -7.20 -8.62 0.62
C MET A 181 -8.71 -8.58 0.92
N SER A 182 -9.55 -8.81 -0.09
CA SER A 182 -11.01 -8.83 0.08
C SER A 182 -11.45 -9.97 1.01
N TRP A 183 -10.90 -11.17 0.81
CA TRP A 183 -11.13 -12.33 1.68
C TRP A 183 -10.72 -12.02 3.12
N ARG A 184 -9.52 -11.45 3.33
CA ARG A 184 -9.03 -11.11 4.67
C ARG A 184 -9.91 -10.08 5.36
N ARG A 185 -10.39 -9.07 4.61
CA ARG A 185 -11.38 -8.11 5.11
C ARG A 185 -12.64 -8.82 5.62
N TYR A 186 -13.20 -9.74 4.85
CA TYR A 186 -14.41 -10.46 5.26
C TYR A 186 -14.17 -11.37 6.47
N VAL A 187 -13.02 -12.05 6.53
CA VAL A 187 -12.62 -12.83 7.71
C VAL A 187 -12.54 -11.95 8.95
N ASN A 188 -11.88 -10.80 8.86
CA ASN A 188 -11.75 -9.88 9.98
C ASN A 188 -13.11 -9.33 10.46
N LEU A 189 -13.99 -8.92 9.53
CA LEU A 189 -15.34 -8.45 9.87
C LEU A 189 -16.17 -9.54 10.56
N ALA A 190 -16.14 -10.77 10.03
CA ALA A 190 -16.86 -11.89 10.62
C ALA A 190 -16.31 -12.26 12.01
N LYS A 191 -14.98 -12.25 12.18
CA LYS A 191 -14.32 -12.47 13.47
C LYS A 191 -14.69 -11.40 14.50
N GLU A 192 -14.72 -10.13 14.10
CA GLU A 192 -15.09 -9.01 14.99
C GLU A 192 -16.59 -9.01 15.36
N ALA A 193 -17.45 -9.53 14.49
CA ALA A 193 -18.87 -9.69 14.74
C ALA A 193 -19.24 -10.98 15.51
N ASP A 194 -18.25 -11.81 15.88
CA ASP A 194 -18.45 -13.09 16.55
C ASP A 194 -19.39 -14.05 15.77
N VAL A 195 -19.27 -14.06 14.43
CA VAL A 195 -19.99 -14.97 13.54
C VAL A 195 -19.01 -15.94 12.85
N PRO A 196 -19.47 -17.08 12.30
CA PRO A 196 -18.60 -17.99 11.57
C PRO A 196 -17.76 -17.28 10.50
N TYR A 197 -16.45 -17.48 10.56
CA TYR A 197 -15.47 -17.01 9.57
C TYR A 197 -14.68 -18.21 9.08
N ASP A 198 -13.92 -18.04 7.99
CA ASP A 198 -13.20 -19.11 7.27
C ASP A 198 -12.01 -19.74 8.04
N SER A 199 -12.15 -19.93 9.36
CA SER A 199 -11.12 -20.38 10.29
C SER A 199 -10.55 -21.77 9.99
N GLY A 200 -11.27 -22.57 9.19
CA GLY A 200 -10.90 -23.93 8.84
C GLY A 200 -10.19 -24.05 7.49
N SER A 201 -9.99 -22.96 6.75
CA SER A 201 -9.30 -23.02 5.46
C SER A 201 -7.78 -23.04 5.61
N GLU A 202 -7.10 -23.63 4.62
CA GLU A 202 -5.64 -23.61 4.51
C GLU A 202 -5.13 -22.17 4.45
N LEU A 203 -5.78 -21.30 3.66
CA LEU A 203 -5.42 -19.89 3.55
C LEU A 203 -5.50 -19.17 4.90
N TYR A 204 -6.50 -19.48 5.73
CA TYR A 204 -6.57 -18.92 7.08
C TYR A 204 -5.40 -19.35 7.96
N ALA A 205 -5.05 -20.64 7.93
CA ALA A 205 -3.89 -21.14 8.67
C ALA A 205 -2.59 -20.45 8.23
N GLU A 206 -2.36 -20.33 6.91
CA GLU A 206 -1.20 -19.61 6.36
C GLU A 206 -1.15 -18.15 6.82
N TYR A 207 -2.28 -17.44 6.78
CA TYR A 207 -2.36 -16.05 7.24
C TYR A 207 -2.03 -15.93 8.72
N GLU A 208 -2.61 -16.76 9.59
CA GLU A 208 -2.36 -16.63 11.03
C GLU A 208 -0.92 -16.99 11.39
N GLU A 209 -0.31 -17.99 10.72
CA GLU A 209 1.09 -18.33 10.91
C GLU A 209 2.02 -17.19 10.47
N ASN A 210 1.85 -16.69 9.24
CA ASN A 210 2.70 -15.63 8.71
C ASN A 210 2.53 -14.31 9.47
N LEU A 211 1.29 -13.94 9.85
CA LEU A 211 1.05 -12.77 10.67
C LEU A 211 1.62 -12.92 12.07
N ASN A 212 1.64 -14.13 12.63
CA ASN A 212 2.32 -14.37 13.91
C ASN A 212 3.83 -14.17 13.79
N VAL A 213 4.44 -14.60 12.68
CA VAL A 213 5.85 -14.29 12.38
C VAL A 213 6.07 -12.77 12.37
N ALA A 214 5.26 -12.02 11.64
CA ALA A 214 5.35 -10.55 11.59
C ALA A 214 5.14 -9.89 12.98
N ARG A 215 4.13 -10.32 13.75
CA ARG A 215 3.89 -9.81 15.12
C ARG A 215 5.03 -10.12 16.08
N SER A 216 5.69 -11.26 15.90
CA SER A 216 6.81 -11.69 16.73
C SER A 216 8.13 -11.02 16.36
N ASN A 217 8.15 -10.19 15.30
CA ASN A 217 9.33 -9.46 14.87
C ASN A 217 9.75 -8.42 15.94
N SER A 218 10.66 -8.83 16.81
CA SER A 218 11.18 -8.00 17.90
C SER A 218 12.05 -6.82 17.46
N SER A 219 12.29 -6.67 16.15
CA SER A 219 13.02 -5.55 15.58
C SER A 219 12.13 -4.35 15.27
N ILE A 220 10.81 -4.47 15.43
CA ILE A 220 9.85 -3.37 15.20
C ILE A 220 8.94 -3.26 16.41
N ARG A 221 8.67 -2.04 16.86
CA ARG A 221 7.70 -1.78 17.93
C ARG A 221 6.91 -0.52 17.66
N VAL A 222 5.73 -0.47 18.28
CA VAL A 222 4.88 0.72 18.28
C VAL A 222 4.79 1.24 19.70
N LEU A 223 5.21 2.49 19.91
CA LEU A 223 5.11 3.17 21.19
C LEU A 223 3.65 3.55 21.48
N SER A 224 3.34 3.86 22.74
CA SER A 224 1.97 4.25 23.16
C SER A 224 1.45 5.52 22.49
N ASN A 225 2.33 6.32 21.89
CA ASN A 225 2.00 7.51 21.12
C ASN A 225 1.82 7.23 19.61
N TYR A 226 1.80 5.95 19.18
CA TYR A 226 1.74 5.47 17.79
C TYR A 226 2.97 5.77 16.93
N GLN A 227 4.11 6.05 17.55
CA GLN A 227 5.38 6.11 16.83
C GLN A 227 5.91 4.71 16.58
N ILE A 228 6.35 4.44 15.36
CA ILE A 228 6.97 3.19 14.94
C ILE A 228 8.47 3.36 15.10
N GLU A 229 9.08 2.46 15.85
CA GLU A 229 10.53 2.37 15.96
C GLU A 229 10.98 1.01 15.42
N TYR A 230 12.14 1.02 14.76
CA TYR A 230 12.80 -0.19 14.30
C TYR A 230 14.21 -0.28 14.88
N LYS A 231 14.71 -1.49 15.01
CA LYS A 231 15.99 -1.79 15.64
C LYS A 231 17.07 -1.89 14.57
N LEU A 232 18.09 -1.05 14.69
CA LEU A 232 19.27 -1.11 13.83
C LEU A 232 20.14 -2.32 14.18
N ALA A 233 21.02 -2.71 13.25
CA ALA A 233 22.00 -3.78 13.49
C ALA A 233 22.93 -3.49 14.70
N SER A 234 23.14 -2.22 15.03
CA SER A 234 23.85 -1.79 16.24
C SER A 234 23.11 -2.11 17.55
N GLY A 235 21.84 -2.47 17.46
CA GLY A 235 20.94 -2.72 18.59
C GLY A 235 20.18 -1.49 19.09
N SER A 236 20.47 -0.29 18.56
CA SER A 236 19.75 0.95 18.86
C SER A 236 18.37 0.96 18.23
N TRP A 237 17.42 1.58 18.91
CA TRP A 237 16.10 1.89 18.36
C TRP A 237 16.16 3.20 17.59
N TYR A 238 15.42 3.25 16.49
CA TYR A 238 15.36 4.39 15.60
C TYR A 238 13.91 4.64 15.18
N ASP A 239 13.47 5.88 15.28
CA ASP A 239 12.27 6.41 14.65
C ASP A 239 12.69 7.21 13.41
N ALA A 240 11.96 7.14 12.30
CA ALA A 240 12.21 8.08 11.21
C ALA A 240 11.40 9.36 11.48
N ASP A 241 11.95 10.22 12.31
CA ASP A 241 11.43 11.55 12.60
C ASP A 241 11.90 12.55 11.53
N GLY A 242 11.41 12.39 10.30
CA GLY A 242 11.41 13.45 9.28
C GLY A 242 12.74 13.85 8.64
N ASP A 243 13.86 13.84 9.36
CA ASP A 243 15.09 14.55 8.96
C ASP A 243 16.30 13.65 8.69
N ASP A 244 16.30 12.39 9.12
CA ASP A 244 17.43 11.46 8.91
C ASP A 244 16.92 10.06 8.53
N PHE A 245 16.77 9.80 7.23
CA PHE A 245 16.07 8.62 6.68
C PHE A 245 17.01 7.64 5.93
N ALA A 246 18.32 7.87 5.96
CA ALA A 246 19.29 7.14 5.13
C ALA A 246 19.64 5.72 5.61
N THR A 247 19.08 5.26 6.74
CA THR A 247 19.62 4.08 7.46
C THR A 247 18.89 2.77 7.21
N ILE A 248 17.75 2.75 6.50
CA ILE A 248 17.09 1.49 6.11
C ILE A 248 17.72 0.98 4.80
N GLY A 249 19.00 0.60 4.87
CA GLY A 249 19.71 -0.02 3.77
C GLY A 249 19.38 -1.50 3.66
N SER A 250 18.79 -1.91 2.55
CA SER A 250 18.73 -3.31 2.10
C SER A 250 20.15 -3.88 2.06
N GLY A 251 20.45 -4.77 3.01
CA GLY A 251 21.74 -5.45 3.10
C GLY A 251 21.96 -6.34 1.87
N SER A 252 22.73 -5.85 0.92
CA SER A 252 23.55 -6.71 0.07
C SER A 252 24.95 -6.77 0.69
N GLU A 253 25.52 -7.97 0.69
CA GLU A 253 26.68 -8.37 1.46
C GLU A 253 27.88 -7.41 1.35
N GLY A 254 28.34 -6.92 2.50
CA GLY A 254 29.69 -6.40 2.73
C GLY A 254 30.08 -5.11 2.00
N ASP A 255 29.77 -3.94 2.56
CA ASP A 255 30.72 -2.83 2.47
C ASP A 255 30.58 -1.82 3.64
N THR A 256 31.75 -1.39 4.07
CA THR A 256 32.16 -0.43 5.10
C THR A 256 31.15 0.59 5.64
N VAL A 257 30.80 0.43 6.93
CA VAL A 257 30.21 1.51 7.74
C VAL A 257 31.31 2.51 8.10
N GLY A 258 31.46 3.52 7.25
CA GLY A 258 32.36 4.64 7.49
C GLY A 258 32.45 5.59 6.30
N LYS A 259 31.48 6.51 6.16
CA LYS A 259 31.81 7.85 5.64
C LYS A 259 30.78 8.91 6.02
N VAL A 260 31.23 9.79 6.91
CA VAL A 260 30.73 11.17 7.06
C VAL A 260 31.19 11.97 5.84
N SER A 261 30.32 12.83 5.27
CA SER A 261 30.71 14.13 4.69
C SER A 261 29.46 14.92 4.24
N THR A 262 28.90 15.76 5.11
CA THR A 262 28.30 17.03 4.66
C THR A 262 29.40 18.09 4.77
N GLY A 263 29.87 18.54 3.60
CA GLY A 263 30.87 19.59 3.51
C GLY A 263 30.28 20.96 3.82
N ASP A 264 31.03 21.71 4.62
CA ASP A 264 31.14 23.17 4.74
C ASP A 264 29.95 24.03 4.25
N GLY A 265 29.12 24.43 5.20
CA GLY A 265 28.23 25.58 5.12
C GLY A 265 28.44 26.49 6.32
N ASN A 266 29.56 27.22 6.32
CA ASN A 266 29.83 28.28 7.29
C ASN A 266 28.78 29.41 7.15
N SER A 267 27.89 29.55 8.14
CA SER A 267 27.24 30.82 8.50
C SER A 267 26.78 30.74 9.94
N GLU A 268 27.60 31.28 10.83
CA GLU A 268 27.26 31.63 12.20
C GLU A 268 26.25 32.80 12.26
N ALA A 269 25.63 32.92 13.44
CA ALA A 269 24.96 34.07 14.04
C ALA A 269 23.47 34.28 13.68
N SER A 270 22.55 34.48 14.62
CA SER A 270 22.64 34.64 16.07
C SER A 270 21.25 34.51 16.70
N ASP A 271 21.22 33.98 17.92
CA ASP A 271 20.12 34.12 18.87
C ASP A 271 19.76 35.59 19.14
N SER A 272 18.47 35.84 19.37
CA SER A 272 18.00 36.84 20.33
C SER A 272 16.57 36.50 20.74
N GLU A 273 16.43 35.89 21.92
CA GLU A 273 15.24 36.03 22.74
C GLU A 273 15.12 37.49 23.24
N ALA A 274 13.92 38.05 23.19
CA ALA A 274 13.43 39.02 24.19
C ALA A 274 11.90 39.18 24.10
N SER A 275 11.23 38.62 25.11
CA SER A 275 9.98 39.04 25.77
C SER A 275 9.29 40.34 25.32
N ASN A 276 7.95 40.31 25.16
CA ASN A 276 7.02 40.96 26.10
C ASN A 276 5.55 40.62 25.81
N VAL A 277 4.79 40.63 26.91
CA VAL A 277 3.42 40.20 27.14
C VAL A 277 2.43 41.38 27.03
N GLU A 278 1.16 41.07 26.70
CA GLU A 278 -0.09 41.84 26.93
C GLU A 278 -0.29 43.16 26.15
N GLU A 279 -1.49 43.60 25.73
CA GLU A 279 -2.87 43.09 25.70
C GLU A 279 -3.68 44.04 24.79
N ASN A 280 -4.86 43.58 24.37
CA ASN A 280 -6.06 44.38 24.09
C ASN A 280 -6.33 44.95 22.67
N SER A 281 -7.29 44.28 22.02
CA SER A 281 -8.45 44.81 21.27
C SER A 281 -8.25 45.89 20.21
N SER A 282 -8.68 45.58 18.98
CA SER A 282 -9.95 46.05 18.40
C SER A 282 -9.95 45.88 16.88
N ALA A 283 -11.06 45.38 16.36
CA ALA A 283 -11.35 45.28 14.94
C ALA A 283 -11.36 46.66 14.24
N ALA A 284 -10.83 46.72 13.02
CA ALA A 284 -11.19 47.73 12.03
C ALA A 284 -11.13 47.12 10.63
N LEU A 285 -12.30 46.78 10.11
CA LEU A 285 -12.58 46.59 8.69
C LEU A 285 -12.45 47.93 7.97
N SER A 286 -11.55 48.03 6.98
CA SER A 286 -11.61 49.09 5.98
C SER A 286 -12.45 48.63 4.79
N ALA A 287 -13.59 49.30 4.63
CA ALA A 287 -14.50 49.20 3.50
C ALA A 287 -13.90 49.79 2.21
N VAL A 288 -14.26 49.21 1.07
CA VAL A 288 -14.63 49.97 -0.14
C VAL A 288 -15.83 49.29 -0.82
N ASN A 289 -16.92 50.05 -0.91
CA ASN A 289 -18.14 49.99 -1.75
C ASN A 289 -18.24 48.86 -2.80
N GLY A 290 -19.37 48.21 -3.04
CA GLY A 290 -20.76 48.45 -2.64
C GLY A 290 -21.67 47.84 -3.72
N ILE A 291 -22.81 47.28 -3.33
CA ILE A 291 -24.08 47.31 -4.09
C ILE A 291 -25.18 46.99 -3.08
N VAL A 292 -26.16 47.89 -3.05
CA VAL A 292 -27.37 47.87 -2.23
C VAL A 292 -28.42 47.03 -2.97
N VAL A 293 -28.95 45.98 -2.33
CA VAL A 293 -30.34 45.56 -2.53
C VAL A 293 -30.94 45.23 -1.16
N THR A 294 -31.68 46.18 -0.63
CA THR A 294 -32.63 46.04 0.48
C THR A 294 -33.91 45.35 0.00
N ALA A 295 -34.43 44.38 0.77
CA ALA A 295 -35.82 44.38 1.25
C ALA A 295 -36.18 43.15 2.11
N ALA A 296 -36.58 43.44 3.36
CA ALA A 296 -37.58 42.78 4.24
C ALA A 296 -37.45 41.26 4.49
N SER A 297 -37.11 40.72 5.67
CA SER A 297 -37.62 40.92 7.05
C SER A 297 -39.13 40.68 7.23
N LEU A 298 -39.51 39.55 7.85
CA LEU A 298 -40.50 39.40 8.94
C LEU A 298 -40.64 37.88 9.23
N LEU A 299 -40.04 37.35 10.30
CA LEU A 299 -40.53 37.25 11.70
C LEU A 299 -41.62 36.19 11.92
N LEU A 300 -41.20 35.16 12.67
CA LEU A 300 -41.84 34.42 13.76
C LEU A 300 -43.31 33.95 13.64
N GLY A 301 -43.51 32.65 13.93
CA GLY A 301 -44.81 32.13 14.36
C GLY A 301 -44.85 30.62 14.55
N THR A 302 -44.33 30.12 15.67
CA THR A 302 -44.70 28.81 16.22
C THR A 302 -46.10 28.86 16.84
N LEU A 303 -47.02 27.99 16.45
CA LEU A 303 -48.12 27.42 17.26
C LEU A 303 -48.87 26.40 16.36
N LEU A 304 -48.74 25.09 16.60
CA LEU A 304 -49.71 24.28 17.35
C LEU A 304 -51.17 24.52 16.90
N VAL A 305 -51.77 23.52 16.26
CA VAL A 305 -53.02 22.85 16.68
C VAL A 305 -53.42 21.79 15.64
N THR A 306 -53.77 20.65 16.20
CA THR A 306 -54.36 19.42 15.65
C THR A 306 -55.60 19.62 14.77
N ALA A 307 -55.67 18.89 13.65
CA ALA A 307 -56.79 18.03 13.23
C ALA A 307 -56.34 17.16 12.05
#